data_AF-A0AAV0D150-F1
#
_entry.id   AF-A0AAV0D150-F1
#
_cell.length_a   1.000
_cell.length_b   1.000
_cell.length_c   1.000
_cell.angle_alpha   90.00
_cell.angle_beta   90.00
_cell.angle_gamma   90.00
#
_symmetry.space_group_name_H-M   'P 1'
#
loop_
_entity.id
_entity.type
_entity.pdbx_description
1 polymer ?
#
loop_
_entity_poly.entity_id
_entity_poly.type
_entity_poly.pdbx_seq_one_letter_code
_entity_poly.pdbx_strand_id
1 'polypeptide(L)'
;MSTESSCVQVPHMNGGAGDSSYAHNATAPLKVMMKAKPIMEESIRKMFERIIPSPSCFRIADLGCSSGVHALIAASNIMDTIGMVAKEAMKSSNTNINEKPPAFQVFLNDLFGNDFNTLFKLIPGFLKEKRKTGGPCFFNATPGSFYGRLFPSQSIHLFFSSFAIHWLAQVTHLF
;
A
#
# COMPACT_ATOMS: atom_id res chain seq x y z
N MET A 1 24.43 -25.01 -24.14
CA MET A 1 23.14 -24.56 -24.71
C MET A 1 22.51 -23.60 -23.71
N SER A 2 22.62 -22.31 -24.01
CA SER A 2 22.00 -21.21 -23.27
C SER A 2 20.49 -21.25 -23.51
N THR A 3 19.71 -21.59 -22.50
CA THR A 3 18.28 -21.29 -22.52
C THR A 3 18.15 -19.79 -22.26
N GLU A 4 17.98 -19.01 -23.31
CA GLU A 4 17.47 -17.64 -23.19
C GLU A 4 16.12 -17.73 -22.46
N SER A 5 16.08 -17.25 -21.22
CA SER A 5 14.82 -16.95 -20.56
C SER A 5 14.14 -15.89 -21.40
N SER A 6 13.17 -16.29 -22.23
CA SER A 6 12.27 -15.37 -22.90
C SER A 6 11.73 -14.43 -21.83
N CYS A 7 12.03 -13.13 -21.95
CA CYS A 7 11.48 -12.12 -21.06
C CYS A 7 9.96 -12.17 -21.21
N VAL A 8 9.29 -12.86 -20.28
CA VAL A 8 7.84 -12.80 -20.17
C VAL A 8 7.54 -11.31 -20.00
N GLN A 9 6.87 -10.69 -20.98
CA GLN A 9 6.46 -9.31 -20.82
C GLN A 9 5.52 -9.24 -19.63
N VAL A 10 6.04 -8.76 -18.52
CA VAL A 10 5.29 -8.63 -17.28
C VAL A 10 4.52 -7.32 -17.39
N PRO A 11 3.18 -7.31 -17.35
CA PRO A 11 2.40 -6.08 -17.47
C PRO A 11 2.83 -5.10 -16.37
N HIS A 12 3.08 -3.86 -16.74
CA HIS A 12 3.39 -2.79 -15.81
C HIS A 12 2.88 -1.47 -16.38
N MET A 13 2.67 -0.50 -15.49
CA MET A 13 2.29 0.85 -15.92
C MET A 13 3.48 1.59 -16.55
N ASN A 14 3.21 2.62 -17.34
CA ASN A 14 4.26 3.47 -17.91
C ASN A 14 5.08 4.12 -16.78
N GLY A 15 6.34 3.71 -16.66
CA GLY A 15 7.27 4.21 -15.65
C GLY A 15 7.78 5.62 -15.92
N GLY A 16 8.68 6.09 -15.05
CA GLY A 16 9.31 7.40 -15.15
C GLY A 16 8.46 8.56 -14.64
N ALA A 17 8.95 9.78 -14.91
CA ALA A 17 8.38 11.04 -14.43
C ALA A 17 8.07 12.03 -15.57
N GLY A 18 8.05 11.59 -16.82
CA GLY A 18 7.67 12.42 -17.97
C GLY A 18 6.15 12.52 -18.16
N ASP A 19 5.71 13.34 -19.10
CA ASP A 19 4.28 13.63 -19.34
C ASP A 19 3.44 12.41 -19.71
N SER A 20 4.04 11.37 -20.27
CA SER A 20 3.36 10.10 -20.61
C SER A 20 3.41 9.04 -19.49
N SER A 21 4.06 9.35 -18.37
CA SER A 21 4.17 8.44 -17.22
C SER A 21 2.81 8.25 -16.55
N TYR A 22 2.63 7.08 -15.94
CA TYR A 22 1.43 6.79 -15.16
C TYR A 22 1.30 7.76 -13.97
N ALA A 23 2.41 8.15 -13.35
CA ALA A 23 2.43 9.09 -12.24
C ALA A 23 1.74 10.43 -12.58
N HIS A 24 1.83 10.90 -13.83
CA HIS A 24 1.20 12.13 -14.29
C HIS A 24 -0.24 11.94 -14.82
N ASN A 25 -0.58 10.74 -15.29
CA ASN A 25 -1.85 10.48 -15.97
C ASN A 25 -2.88 9.71 -15.12
N ALA A 26 -2.52 9.23 -13.93
CA ALA A 26 -3.38 8.37 -13.10
C ALA A 26 -4.48 9.10 -12.30
N THR A 27 -5.12 10.12 -12.90
CA THR A 27 -6.19 10.91 -12.27
C THR A 27 -7.44 10.06 -11.96
N ALA A 28 -7.81 9.15 -12.85
CA ALA A 28 -9.02 8.32 -12.67
C ALA A 28 -8.88 7.32 -11.50
N PRO A 29 -7.80 6.50 -11.40
CA PRO A 29 -7.56 5.65 -10.22
C PRO A 29 -7.53 6.44 -8.90
N LEU A 30 -6.91 7.62 -8.89
CA LEU A 30 -6.89 8.50 -7.71
C LEU A 30 -8.31 8.93 -7.29
N LYS A 31 -9.15 9.37 -8.24
CA LYS A 31 -10.54 9.76 -7.96
C LYS A 31 -11.35 8.60 -7.38
N VAL A 32 -11.18 7.38 -7.89
CA VAL A 32 -11.90 6.21 -7.36
C VAL A 32 -11.43 5.87 -5.95
N MET A 33 -10.11 5.89 -5.70
CA MET A 33 -9.59 5.69 -4.33
C MET A 33 -10.20 6.70 -3.35
N MET A 34 -10.29 7.98 -3.72
CA MET A 34 -10.89 9.01 -2.87
C MET A 34 -12.39 8.77 -2.64
N LYS A 35 -13.13 8.30 -3.64
CA LYS A 35 -14.55 7.91 -3.48
C LYS A 35 -14.72 6.67 -2.60
N ALA A 36 -13.78 5.73 -2.64
CA ALA A 36 -13.80 4.51 -1.83
C ALA A 36 -13.29 4.72 -0.39
N LYS A 37 -12.71 5.90 -0.09
CA LYS A 37 -12.14 6.22 1.23
C LYS A 37 -13.09 5.94 2.41
N PRO A 38 -14.40 6.30 2.38
CA PRO A 38 -15.30 5.99 3.49
C PRO A 38 -15.46 4.48 3.75
N ILE A 39 -15.44 3.66 2.70
CA ILE A 39 -15.53 2.20 2.80
C ILE A 39 -14.26 1.64 3.44
N MET A 40 -13.10 2.16 3.04
CA MET A 40 -11.81 1.81 3.64
C MET A 40 -11.77 2.21 5.13
N GLU A 41 -12.25 3.40 5.49
CA GLU A 41 -12.29 3.87 6.87
C GLU A 41 -13.14 2.97 7.78
N GLU A 42 -14.33 2.61 7.32
CA GLU A 42 -15.22 1.68 8.02
C GLU A 42 -14.60 0.27 8.16
N SER A 43 -13.92 -0.20 7.11
CA SER A 43 -13.24 -1.49 7.14
C SER A 43 -12.09 -1.52 8.16
N ILE A 44 -11.33 -0.42 8.25
CA ILE A 44 -10.26 -0.27 9.24
C ILE A 44 -10.84 -0.22 10.66
N ARG A 45 -11.95 0.50 10.89
CA ARG A 45 -12.61 0.55 12.21
C ARG A 45 -13.03 -0.84 12.68
N LYS A 46 -13.73 -1.60 11.83
CA LYS A 46 -14.13 -3.00 12.09
C LYS A 46 -12.95 -3.94 12.32
N MET A 47 -11.86 -3.75 11.57
CA MET A 47 -10.63 -4.50 11.80
C MET A 47 -10.07 -4.21 13.20
N PHE A 48 -10.03 -2.93 13.59
CA PHE A 48 -9.44 -2.48 14.85
C PHE A 48 -10.15 -3.07 16.08
N GLU A 49 -11.48 -3.19 16.03
CA GLU A 49 -12.29 -3.85 17.07
C GLU A 49 -11.88 -5.30 17.33
N ARG A 50 -11.33 -5.99 16.32
CA ARG A 50 -10.95 -7.41 16.39
C ARG A 50 -9.50 -7.66 16.80
N ILE A 51 -8.65 -6.62 16.81
CA ILE A 51 -7.20 -6.75 17.01
C ILE A 51 -6.75 -6.12 18.33
N ILE A 52 -7.57 -6.22 19.38
CA ILE A 52 -7.25 -5.72 20.72
C ILE A 52 -6.55 -6.84 21.53
N PRO A 53 -5.40 -6.56 22.20
CA PRO A 53 -4.69 -5.28 22.25
C PRO A 53 -4.01 -4.96 20.91
N SER A 54 -4.07 -3.69 20.51
CA SER A 54 -3.54 -3.23 19.22
C SER A 54 -2.03 -3.49 19.10
N PRO A 55 -1.52 -3.93 17.95
CA PRO A 55 -0.10 -4.14 17.76
C PRO A 55 0.69 -2.83 17.85
N SER A 56 1.92 -2.91 18.37
CA SER A 56 2.85 -1.77 18.41
C SER A 56 3.31 -1.32 17.01
N CYS A 57 3.23 -2.21 16.02
CA CYS A 57 3.53 -1.94 14.62
C CYS A 57 2.46 -2.52 13.69
N PHE A 58 1.82 -1.65 12.92
CA PHE A 58 0.87 -2.01 11.88
C PHE A 58 1.59 -2.29 10.57
N ARG A 59 1.41 -3.51 10.06
CA ARG A 59 1.95 -3.98 8.78
C ARG A 59 0.87 -3.92 7.70
N ILE A 60 1.11 -3.11 6.68
CA ILE A 60 0.17 -2.81 5.59
C ILE A 60 0.82 -3.26 4.28
N ALA A 61 0.09 -3.91 3.40
CA ALA A 61 0.55 -4.23 2.05
C ALA A 61 -0.38 -3.59 1.00
N ASP A 62 0.20 -2.82 0.08
CA ASP A 62 -0.47 -2.29 -1.11
C ASP A 62 -0.16 -3.19 -2.31
N LEU A 63 -1.15 -3.92 -2.81
CA LEU A 63 -1.02 -4.90 -3.89
C LEU A 63 -1.36 -4.25 -5.24
N GLY A 64 -0.34 -4.11 -6.08
CA GLY A 64 -0.40 -3.38 -7.36
C GLY A 64 -0.27 -1.87 -7.16
N CYS A 65 0.78 -1.44 -6.46
CA CYS A 65 1.00 -0.05 -6.09
C CYS A 65 1.36 0.85 -7.28
N SER A 66 1.72 0.27 -8.42
CA SER A 66 2.24 0.95 -9.60
C SER A 66 3.45 1.83 -9.27
N SER A 67 3.68 2.85 -10.08
CA SER A 67 4.73 3.85 -9.95
C SER A 67 4.13 5.21 -9.59
N GLY A 68 4.76 5.94 -8.68
CA GLY A 68 4.44 7.34 -8.39
C GLY A 68 3.74 7.61 -7.04
N VAL A 69 3.31 8.85 -6.85
CA VAL A 69 2.88 9.38 -5.53
C VAL A 69 1.59 8.75 -5.02
N HIS A 70 0.76 8.17 -5.90
CA HIS A 70 -0.54 7.61 -5.52
C HIS A 70 -0.44 6.47 -4.50
N ALA A 71 0.57 5.61 -4.61
CA ALA A 71 0.84 4.56 -3.61
C ALA A 71 1.12 5.16 -2.22
N LEU A 72 1.86 6.28 -2.16
CA LEU A 72 2.17 6.96 -0.91
C LEU A 72 0.94 7.67 -0.33
N ILE A 73 0.06 8.21 -1.18
CA ILE A 73 -1.23 8.80 -0.75
C ILE A 73 -2.14 7.73 -0.16
N ALA A 74 -2.24 6.56 -0.81
CA ALA A 74 -3.00 5.42 -0.30
C ALA A 74 -2.50 5.00 1.08
N ALA A 75 -1.19 4.78 1.20
CA ALA A 75 -0.55 4.45 2.48
C ALA A 75 -0.79 5.54 3.54
N SER A 76 -0.71 6.82 3.19
CA SER A 76 -0.98 7.90 4.15
C SER A 76 -2.40 7.84 4.68
N ASN A 77 -3.39 7.72 3.80
CA ASN A 77 -4.80 7.67 4.20
C ASN A 77 -5.04 6.50 5.17
N ILE A 78 -4.52 5.30 4.86
CA ILE A 78 -4.65 4.13 5.75
C ILE A 78 -4.00 4.39 7.11
N MET A 79 -2.77 4.91 7.12
CA MET A 79 -2.06 5.22 8.37
C MET A 79 -2.79 6.27 9.21
N ASP A 80 -3.33 7.31 8.58
CA ASP A 80 -4.09 8.36 9.27
C ASP A 80 -5.36 7.80 9.89
N THR A 81 -6.10 6.98 9.15
CA THR A 81 -7.30 6.30 9.67
C THR A 81 -6.97 5.38 10.84
N ILE A 82 -5.94 4.53 10.73
CA ILE A 82 -5.52 3.65 11.84
C ILE A 82 -5.12 4.48 13.06
N GLY A 83 -4.36 5.55 12.86
CA GLY A 83 -3.95 6.45 13.95
C GLY A 83 -5.14 7.12 14.65
N MET A 84 -6.16 7.52 13.89
CA MET A 84 -7.41 8.08 14.42
C MET A 84 -8.19 7.03 15.23
N VAL A 85 -8.44 5.85 14.66
CA VAL A 85 -9.19 4.77 15.33
C VAL A 85 -8.47 4.30 16.60
N ALA A 86 -7.14 4.19 16.57
CA ALA A 86 -6.34 3.83 17.73
C ALA A 86 -6.50 4.86 18.87
N LYS A 87 -6.46 6.16 18.55
CA LYS A 87 -6.67 7.22 19.54
C LYS A 87 -8.07 7.19 20.15
N GLU A 88 -9.10 6.94 19.35
CA GLU A 88 -10.49 6.83 19.83
C GLU A 88 -10.69 5.63 20.77
N ALA A 89 -10.11 4.47 20.42
CA ALA A 89 -10.17 3.28 21.25
C ALA A 89 -9.45 3.46 22.61
N MET A 90 -8.31 4.15 22.62
CA MET A 90 -7.59 4.48 23.87
C MET A 90 -8.40 5.41 24.78
N LYS A 91 -9.01 6.47 24.21
CA LYS A 91 -9.88 7.38 24.98
C LYS A 91 -11.04 6.66 25.64
N SER A 92 -11.63 5.68 24.94
CA SER A 92 -12.80 4.94 25.42
C SER A 92 -12.47 3.93 26.53
N SER A 93 -11.21 3.48 26.62
CA SER A 93 -10.78 2.42 27.56
C SER A 93 -10.14 2.95 28.85
N ASN A 94 -10.01 4.28 29.01
CA ASN A 94 -9.41 4.94 30.19
C ASN A 94 -7.99 4.45 30.53
N THR A 95 -7.29 3.83 29.57
CA THR A 95 -5.93 3.33 29.75
C THR A 95 -4.92 4.43 29.42
N ASN A 96 -4.08 4.82 30.38
CA ASN A 96 -2.94 5.73 30.22
C ASN A 96 -1.77 5.08 29.46
N ILE A 97 -2.04 4.32 28.39
CA ILE A 97 -0.99 3.78 27.53
C ILE A 97 -0.47 4.95 26.71
N ASN A 98 0.82 5.25 26.85
CA ASN A 98 1.58 6.29 26.14
C ASN A 98 0.92 6.65 24.79
N GLU A 99 0.51 7.93 24.65
CA GLU A 99 -0.17 8.55 23.50
C GLU A 99 0.63 8.54 22.18
N LYS A 100 1.60 7.64 22.06
CA LYS A 100 2.47 7.56 20.89
C LYS A 100 1.70 6.88 19.76
N PRO A 101 1.62 7.52 18.58
CA PRO A 101 1.02 6.89 17.40
C PRO A 101 1.76 5.57 17.08
N PRO A 102 1.04 4.54 16.58
CA PRO A 102 1.65 3.26 16.26
C PRO A 102 2.72 3.42 15.19
N ALA A 103 3.70 2.51 15.20
CA ALA A 103 4.63 2.39 14.08
C ALA A 103 3.94 1.73 12.89
N PHE A 104 4.39 2.05 11.68
CA PHE A 104 3.86 1.50 10.43
C PHE A 104 4.96 0.88 9.60
N GLN A 105 4.70 -0.31 9.06
CA GLN A 105 5.53 -0.96 8.06
C GLN A 105 4.67 -1.17 6.82
N VAL A 106 5.00 -0.47 5.74
CA VAL A 106 4.28 -0.49 4.47
C VAL A 106 5.07 -1.33 3.47
N PHE A 107 4.41 -2.28 2.85
CA PHE A 107 4.92 -3.11 1.77
C PHE A 107 4.25 -2.69 0.47
N LEU A 108 5.03 -2.14 -0.45
CA LEU A 108 4.60 -1.72 -1.77
C LEU A 108 4.86 -2.90 -2.71
N ASN A 109 3.80 -3.59 -3.10
CA ASN A 109 3.87 -4.72 -4.03
C ASN A 109 3.46 -4.27 -5.43
N ASP A 110 4.25 -4.69 -6.40
CA ASP A 110 3.90 -4.72 -7.81
C ASP A 110 4.75 -5.79 -8.49
N LEU A 111 4.55 -5.99 -9.78
CA LEU A 111 5.31 -6.93 -10.57
C LEU A 111 6.78 -6.49 -10.73
N PHE A 112 7.67 -7.44 -11.07
CA PHE A 112 9.12 -7.19 -11.15
C PHE A 112 9.52 -6.08 -12.14
N GLY A 113 8.71 -5.84 -13.17
CA GLY A 113 8.95 -4.80 -14.18
C GLY A 113 8.51 -3.40 -13.77
N ASN A 114 7.87 -3.23 -12.60
CA ASN A 114 7.42 -1.92 -12.14
C ASN A 114 8.58 -0.98 -11.78
N ASP A 115 8.38 0.32 -11.97
CA ASP A 115 9.38 1.35 -11.68
C ASP A 115 9.37 1.75 -10.18
N PHE A 116 9.85 0.84 -9.34
CA PHE A 116 10.08 1.10 -7.92
C PHE A 116 11.10 2.22 -7.67
N ASN A 117 12.00 2.50 -8.63
CA ASN A 117 13.01 3.55 -8.47
C ASN A 117 12.36 4.93 -8.41
N THR A 118 11.38 5.19 -9.27
CA THR A 118 10.59 6.44 -9.20
C THR A 118 9.84 6.54 -7.88
N LEU A 119 9.25 5.44 -7.40
CA LEU A 119 8.57 5.42 -6.10
C LEU A 119 9.51 5.71 -4.93
N PHE A 120 10.70 5.08 -4.91
CA PHE A 120 11.70 5.28 -3.86
C PHE A 120 12.27 6.69 -3.81
N LYS A 121 12.39 7.38 -4.95
CA LYS A 121 12.79 8.80 -4.99
C LYS A 121 11.79 9.72 -4.29
N LEU A 122 10.51 9.35 -4.21
CA LEU A 122 9.45 10.14 -3.57
C LEU A 122 9.38 9.93 -2.04
N ILE A 123 9.82 8.77 -1.55
CA ILE A 123 9.70 8.37 -0.14
C ILE A 123 10.35 9.37 0.83
N PRO A 124 11.59 9.89 0.60
CA PRO A 124 12.21 10.82 1.54
C PRO A 124 11.38 12.08 1.80
N GLY A 125 10.81 12.68 0.73
CA GLY A 125 9.94 13.85 0.83
C GLY A 125 8.65 13.53 1.58
N PHE A 126 8.04 12.38 1.27
CA PHE A 126 6.85 11.90 1.96
C PHE A 126 7.09 11.67 3.46
N LEU A 127 8.18 10.99 3.84
CA LEU A 127 8.53 10.71 5.23
C LEU A 127 8.78 11.99 6.03
N LYS A 128 9.38 13.02 5.42
CA LYS A 128 9.59 14.33 6.05
C LYS A 128 8.26 14.96 6.47
N GLU A 129 7.24 14.90 5.63
CA GLU A 129 5.91 15.41 5.95
C GLU A 129 5.20 14.51 6.97
N LYS A 130 5.27 13.18 6.80
CA LYS A 130 4.57 12.23 7.69
C LYS A 130 5.08 12.25 9.13
N ARG A 131 6.39 12.49 9.34
CA ARG A 131 6.99 12.63 10.68
C ARG A 131 6.43 13.81 11.48
N LYS A 132 5.83 14.82 10.84
CA LYS A 132 5.20 15.95 11.53
C LYS A 132 3.85 15.58 12.15
N THR A 133 3.17 14.56 11.63
CA THR A 133 1.77 14.27 11.94
C THR A 133 1.51 12.84 12.44
N GLY A 134 2.48 11.92 12.33
CA GLY A 134 2.29 10.50 12.63
C GLY A 134 3.46 9.80 13.32
N GLY A 135 3.31 8.49 13.52
CA GLY A 135 4.34 7.62 14.10
C GLY A 135 5.43 7.22 13.12
N PRO A 136 6.45 6.46 13.59
CA PRO A 136 7.50 5.93 12.72
C PRO A 136 6.91 5.12 11.56
N CYS A 137 7.35 5.38 10.33
CA CYS A 137 6.88 4.67 9.14
C CYS A 137 8.07 4.16 8.31
N PHE A 138 7.97 2.89 7.89
CA PHE A 138 9.00 2.15 7.18
C PHE A 138 8.41 1.60 5.88
N PHE A 139 8.99 1.94 4.73
CA PHE A 139 8.53 1.48 3.43
C PHE A 139 9.46 0.40 2.88
N ASN A 140 8.88 -0.63 2.30
CA ASN A 140 9.56 -1.77 1.70
C ASN A 140 8.95 -2.01 0.31
N ALA A 141 9.73 -2.49 -0.64
CA ALA A 141 9.18 -3.09 -1.85
C ALA A 141 9.02 -4.59 -1.67
N THR A 142 7.98 -5.16 -2.26
CA THR A 142 7.76 -6.61 -2.32
C THR A 142 7.43 -6.97 -3.77
N PRO A 143 8.44 -7.05 -4.66
CA PRO A 143 8.20 -7.32 -6.06
C PRO A 143 7.73 -8.77 -6.27
N GLY A 144 6.75 -8.96 -7.15
CA GLY A 144 6.18 -10.26 -7.48
C GLY A 144 4.69 -10.19 -7.77
N SER A 145 4.16 -11.25 -8.37
CA SER A 145 2.72 -11.36 -8.62
C SER A 145 1.96 -11.61 -7.31
N PHE A 146 0.93 -10.81 -7.05
CA PHE A 146 0.01 -11.04 -5.92
C PHE A 146 -0.92 -12.26 -6.13
N TYR A 147 -0.87 -12.91 -7.29
CA TYR A 147 -1.46 -14.24 -7.49
C TYR A 147 -0.62 -15.38 -6.88
N GLY A 148 0.62 -15.08 -6.50
CA GLY A 148 1.50 -15.98 -5.74
C GLY A 148 1.61 -15.58 -4.27
N ARG A 149 2.43 -16.32 -3.52
CA ARG A 149 2.75 -15.97 -2.13
C ARG A 149 3.79 -14.86 -2.10
N LEU A 150 3.41 -13.71 -1.52
CA LEU A 150 4.31 -12.56 -1.31
C LEU A 150 4.83 -12.47 0.13
N PHE A 151 4.06 -12.95 1.10
CA PHE A 151 4.34 -12.78 2.52
C PHE A 151 4.24 -14.11 3.29
N PRO A 152 4.98 -14.25 4.41
CA PRO A 152 4.75 -15.33 5.36
C PRO A 152 3.32 -15.34 5.90
N SER A 153 2.90 -16.48 6.43
CA SER A 153 1.59 -16.58 7.09
C SER A 153 1.52 -15.64 8.29
N GLN A 154 0.37 -14.99 8.49
CA GLN A 154 0.07 -14.11 9.64
C GLN A 154 1.02 -12.92 9.81
N SER A 155 1.68 -12.45 8.74
CA SER A 155 2.64 -11.35 8.82
C SER A 155 2.09 -9.97 8.44
N ILE A 156 0.92 -9.88 7.81
CA ILE A 156 0.32 -8.61 7.36
C ILE A 156 -1.03 -8.42 8.06
N HIS A 157 -1.29 -7.21 8.54
CA HIS A 157 -2.54 -6.89 9.24
C HIS A 157 -3.61 -6.39 8.27
N LEU A 158 -3.20 -5.61 7.25
CA LEU A 158 -4.12 -5.04 6.26
C LEU A 158 -3.53 -5.15 4.86
N PHE A 159 -4.31 -5.72 3.96
CA PHE A 159 -4.07 -5.66 2.52
C PHE A 159 -4.98 -4.61 1.89
N PHE A 160 -4.39 -3.78 1.05
CA PHE A 160 -5.08 -2.79 0.23
C PHE A 160 -4.74 -3.06 -1.24
N SER A 161 -5.70 -2.84 -2.13
CA SER A 161 -5.47 -2.88 -3.57
C SER A 161 -6.48 -1.98 -4.25
N SER A 162 -6.02 -1.19 -5.21
CA SER A 162 -6.86 -0.33 -6.02
C SER A 162 -6.42 -0.43 -7.47
N PHE A 163 -7.35 -0.70 -8.38
CA PHE A 163 -7.06 -0.80 -9.82
C PHE A 163 -5.97 -1.81 -10.22
N ALA A 164 -5.79 -2.89 -9.45
CA ALA A 164 -4.84 -3.95 -9.78
C ALA A 164 -5.50 -5.32 -10.01
N ILE A 165 -6.51 -5.68 -9.21
CA ILE A 165 -7.12 -7.02 -9.21
C ILE A 165 -7.76 -7.42 -10.56
N HIS A 166 -8.13 -6.46 -11.41
CA HIS A 166 -8.72 -6.75 -12.71
C HIS A 166 -7.69 -7.27 -13.75
N TRP A 167 -6.39 -7.13 -13.49
CA TRP A 167 -5.34 -7.69 -14.34
C TRP A 167 -5.26 -9.20 -14.13
N LEU A 168 -5.59 -9.99 -15.15
CA LEU A 168 -5.57 -11.45 -15.08
C LEU A 168 -4.14 -12.00 -15.03
N ALA A 169 -3.96 -13.16 -14.39
CA ALA A 169 -2.68 -13.85 -14.32
C ALA A 169 -2.16 -14.30 -15.70
N GLN A 170 -3.06 -14.60 -16.62
CA GLN A 170 -2.76 -15.01 -17.99
C GLN A 170 -3.92 -14.62 -18.91
N VAL A 171 -3.67 -14.57 -20.22
CA VAL A 171 -4.71 -14.36 -21.23
C VAL A 171 -5.67 -15.54 -21.20
N THR A 172 -6.97 -15.25 -21.20
CA THR A 172 -7.99 -16.28 -21.37
C THR A 172 -7.97 -16.75 -22.83
N HIS A 173 -7.63 -18.01 -23.07
CA HIS A 173 -7.88 -18.61 -24.38
C HIS A 173 -9.38 -18.86 -24.51
N LEU A 174 -10.07 -17.97 -25.23
CA LEU A 174 -11.39 -18.27 -25.77
C LEU A 174 -11.16 -19.05 -27.06
N PHE A 175 -11.74 -20.25 -27.13
CA PHE A 175 -11.65 -21.17 -28.26
C PHE A 175 -12.16 -20.55 -29.57
#